data_AF-A0A939MFI5-F1
#
_entry.id   AF-A0A939MFI5-F1
#
_cell.length_a   1.000
_cell.length_b   1.000
_cell.length_c   1.000
_cell.angle_alpha   90.00
_cell.angle_beta   90.00
_cell.angle_gamma   90.00
#
_symmetry.space_group_name_H-M   'P 1'
#
loop_
_entity.id
_entity.type
_entity.pdbx_description
1 polymer ?
#
loop_
_entity_poly.entity_id
_entity_poly.type
_entity_poly.pdbx_seq_one_letter_code
_entity_poly.pdbx_strand_id
1 'polypeptide(L)'
;MKLGPLSAGLIGALAVLAGPDRLPIGEQPVMVGKAKADDSAKDKAGGTPSMPMGRDPSAAVAEEYEAARRKGTREALELFLARHGDDPQSEQARAELKRLSR
;
A
#
# COMPACT_ATOMS: atom_id res chain seq x y z
N MET A 1 -42.83 -1.84 -13.01
CA MET A 1 -43.14 -3.00 -12.15
C MET A 1 -41.98 -3.99 -12.32
N LYS A 2 -40.99 -3.99 -11.42
CA LYS A 2 -40.86 -4.80 -10.19
C LYS A 2 -39.92 -5.99 -10.45
N LEU A 3 -38.60 -5.77 -10.28
CA LEU A 3 -37.62 -6.84 -10.06
C LEU A 3 -37.52 -7.06 -8.54
N GLY A 4 -37.74 -8.29 -8.12
CA GLY A 4 -37.81 -8.69 -6.71
C GLY A 4 -36.47 -8.69 -5.99
N PRO A 5 -36.46 -8.83 -4.65
CA PRO A 5 -35.36 -8.35 -3.82
C PRO A 5 -34.60 -9.47 -3.07
N LEU A 6 -33.44 -9.09 -2.52
CA LEU A 6 -32.70 -9.69 -1.40
C LEU A 6 -31.99 -11.04 -1.68
N SER A 7 -30.68 -10.99 -1.94
CA SER A 7 -29.77 -12.07 -1.54
C SER A 7 -28.97 -11.64 -0.32
N ALA A 8 -29.13 -12.46 0.71
CA ALA A 8 -28.70 -12.31 2.09
C ALA A 8 -27.18 -12.13 2.23
N GLY A 9 -26.80 -11.26 3.16
CA GLY A 9 -25.45 -11.18 3.70
C GLY A 9 -25.09 -12.48 4.40
N LEU A 10 -23.98 -13.08 3.99
CA LEU A 10 -23.36 -14.18 4.74
C LEU A 10 -22.43 -13.58 5.80
N ILE A 11 -22.78 -13.92 7.03
CA ILE A 11 -22.14 -13.57 8.28
C ILE A 11 -20.70 -14.11 8.33
N GLY A 12 -19.82 -13.32 8.95
CA GLY A 12 -18.39 -13.55 9.02
C GLY A 12 -17.93 -14.73 9.86
N ALA A 13 -16.65 -15.05 9.69
CA ALA A 13 -15.86 -15.86 10.60
C ALA A 13 -14.54 -15.12 10.86
N LEU A 14 -14.50 -14.39 11.98
CA LEU A 14 -13.29 -13.82 12.54
C LEU A 14 -12.52 -14.94 13.24
N ALA A 15 -11.50 -15.49 12.59
CA ALA A 15 -10.59 -16.45 13.23
C ALA A 15 -9.54 -15.68 14.03
N VAL A 16 -9.72 -15.60 15.35
CA VAL A 16 -8.68 -15.21 16.31
C VAL A 16 -7.75 -16.41 16.50
N LEU A 17 -6.53 -16.34 15.94
CA LEU A 17 -5.46 -17.26 16.29
C LEU A 17 -4.80 -16.77 17.58
N ALA A 18 -5.19 -17.38 18.69
CA ALA A 18 -4.58 -17.20 19.99
C ALA A 18 -3.23 -17.91 20.08
N GLY A 19 -2.24 -17.22 20.65
CA GLY A 19 -1.16 -17.84 21.42
C GLY A 19 0.25 -17.77 20.80
N PRO A 20 1.14 -16.90 21.30
CA PRO A 20 2.57 -17.18 21.24
C PRO A 20 2.88 -18.27 22.28
N ASP A 21 3.14 -19.48 21.79
CA ASP A 21 3.76 -20.53 22.58
C ASP A 21 5.15 -20.06 23.03
N ARG A 22 5.17 -19.59 24.28
CA ARG A 22 6.22 -19.77 25.30
C ARG A 22 7.50 -20.42 24.78
N LEU A 23 8.45 -19.60 24.34
CA LEU A 23 9.86 -20.01 24.34
C LEU A 23 10.34 -20.07 25.80
N PRO A 24 11.03 -21.15 26.21
CA PRO A 24 11.41 -21.36 27.60
C PRO A 24 12.40 -20.32 28.07
N ILE A 25 12.13 -19.88 29.30
CA ILE A 25 13.01 -19.18 30.20
C ILE A 25 14.38 -19.87 30.25
N GLY A 26 15.43 -19.07 30.08
CA GLY A 26 16.72 -19.37 30.70
C GLY A 26 17.85 -19.59 29.73
N GLU A 27 18.41 -18.51 29.21
CA GLU A 27 19.86 -18.32 29.16
C GLU A 27 20.16 -16.83 29.32
N GLN A 28 20.33 -16.40 30.57
CA GLN A 28 21.09 -15.19 30.85
C GLN A 28 22.57 -15.57 30.78
N PRO A 29 23.36 -15.11 29.79
CA PRO A 29 24.80 -15.10 29.96
C PRO A 29 25.13 -14.07 31.04
N VAL A 30 25.52 -14.63 32.18
CA VAL A 30 26.28 -14.01 33.27
C VAL A 30 27.22 -12.92 32.76
N MET A 31 27.20 -11.80 33.47
CA MET A 31 28.09 -10.66 33.33
C MET A 31 29.55 -11.07 33.09
N VAL A 32 30.20 -10.41 32.13
CA VAL A 32 31.49 -9.67 32.28
C VAL A 32 32.02 -9.43 30.86
N GLY A 33 31.50 -8.38 30.24
CA GLY A 33 32.08 -7.75 29.06
C GLY A 33 32.21 -6.27 29.35
N LYS A 34 33.43 -5.79 29.54
CA LYS A 34 33.78 -4.40 29.87
C LYS A 34 32.88 -3.38 29.16
N ALA A 35 32.36 -2.43 29.93
CA ALA A 35 32.02 -1.13 29.36
C ALA A 35 33.30 -0.47 28.84
N LYS A 36 33.46 -0.48 27.52
CA LYS A 36 34.27 0.51 26.81
C LYS A 36 33.30 1.61 26.39
N ALA A 37 33.31 2.71 27.13
CA ALA A 37 32.76 3.96 26.65
C ALA A 37 33.72 4.46 25.57
N ASP A 38 33.47 4.04 24.33
CA ASP A 38 33.97 4.75 23.17
C ASP A 38 32.93 5.80 22.82
N ASP A 39 33.29 7.06 23.10
CA ASP A 39 32.53 8.26 22.75
C ASP A 39 32.68 8.54 21.24
N SER A 40 32.26 7.57 20.44
CA SER A 40 32.10 7.72 19.00
C SER A 40 30.61 7.82 18.70
N ALA A 41 29.95 8.82 19.30
CA ALA A 41 28.72 9.37 18.78
C ALA A 41 29.04 10.13 17.48
N LYS A 42 29.42 9.40 16.43
CA LYS A 42 29.38 9.88 15.06
C LYS A 42 28.38 9.03 14.29
N ASP A 43 27.25 9.66 14.03
CA ASP A 43 26.43 9.43 12.85
C ASP A 43 25.62 8.12 12.80
N LYS A 44 25.00 7.74 13.92
CA LYS A 44 23.72 7.01 13.90
C LYS A 44 22.64 7.78 14.65
N ALA A 45 22.55 9.08 14.37
CA ALA A 45 21.28 9.76 14.52
C ALA A 45 20.28 8.99 13.65
N GLY A 46 19.27 8.40 14.28
CA GLY A 46 18.11 7.86 13.59
C GLY A 46 17.59 8.94 12.66
N GLY A 47 17.89 8.78 11.37
CA GLY A 47 17.26 9.59 10.36
C GLY A 47 15.78 9.33 10.52
N THR A 48 15.03 10.33 10.99
CA THR A 48 13.59 10.39 10.76
C THR A 48 13.38 9.93 9.32
N PRO A 49 12.46 8.98 9.02
CA PRO A 49 12.23 8.56 7.64
C PRO A 49 12.03 9.84 6.83
N SER A 50 13.03 10.15 6.00
CA SER A 50 13.02 11.34 5.18
C SER A 50 11.94 11.05 4.16
N MET A 51 10.73 11.54 4.43
CA MET A 51 9.61 11.33 3.54
C MET A 51 10.04 11.86 2.18
N PRO A 52 9.84 11.09 1.09
CA PRO A 52 10.16 11.58 -0.23
C PRO A 52 9.50 12.94 -0.40
N MET A 53 10.28 13.93 -0.82
CA MET A 53 9.75 15.28 -1.08
C MET A 53 8.49 15.14 -1.91
N GLY A 54 7.40 15.77 -1.48
CA GLY A 54 6.11 15.67 -2.14
C GLY A 54 6.28 15.99 -3.63
N ARG A 55 6.08 14.98 -4.48
CA ARG A 55 6.17 15.15 -5.91
C ARG A 55 5.03 16.05 -6.38
N ASP A 56 5.24 16.77 -7.48
CA ASP A 56 4.17 17.52 -8.13
C ASP A 56 2.93 16.62 -8.31
N PRO A 57 1.75 17.06 -7.84
CA PRO A 57 0.55 16.21 -7.83
C PRO A 57 0.16 15.80 -9.25
N SER A 58 0.32 16.68 -10.24
CA SER A 58 0.04 16.37 -11.64
C SER A 58 0.99 15.31 -12.16
N ALA A 59 2.27 15.36 -11.78
CA ALA A 59 3.24 14.34 -12.16
C ALA A 59 2.94 12.98 -11.49
N ALA A 60 2.38 12.97 -10.28
CA ALA A 60 1.96 11.74 -9.61
C ALA A 60 0.75 11.09 -10.31
N VAL A 61 -0.27 11.88 -10.66
CA VAL A 61 -1.42 11.42 -11.46
C VAL A 61 -0.94 10.88 -12.81
N ALA A 62 0.04 11.54 -13.42
CA ALA A 62 0.57 11.09 -14.69
C ALA A 62 1.24 9.73 -14.62
N GLU A 63 2.03 9.49 -13.58
CA GLU A 63 2.63 8.19 -13.35
C GLU A 63 1.58 7.10 -13.07
N GLU A 64 0.53 7.41 -12.32
CA GLU A 64 -0.56 6.46 -12.07
C GLU A 64 -1.29 6.08 -13.35
N TYR A 65 -1.56 7.04 -14.23
CA TYR A 65 -2.13 6.78 -15.56
C TYR A 65 -1.20 5.88 -16.39
N GLU A 66 0.10 6.20 -16.43
CA GLU A 66 1.10 5.39 -17.12
C GLU A 66 1.18 3.96 -16.56
N ALA A 67 1.08 3.79 -15.24
CA ALA A 67 1.00 2.48 -14.60
C ALA A 67 -0.27 1.73 -15.00
N ALA A 68 -1.43 2.39 -15.08
CA ALA A 68 -2.67 1.79 -15.55
C ALA A 68 -2.59 1.38 -17.03
N ARG A 69 -2.04 2.26 -17.89
CA ARG A 69 -1.86 1.98 -19.32
C ARG A 69 -0.87 0.85 -19.56
N ARG A 70 0.23 0.78 -18.81
CA ARG A 70 1.18 -0.34 -18.87
C ARG A 70 0.54 -1.67 -18.49
N LYS A 71 -0.39 -1.68 -17.53
CA LYS A 71 -1.18 -2.89 -17.21
C LYS A 71 -2.11 -3.28 -18.35
N GLY A 72 -2.64 -2.30 -19.09
CA GLY A 72 -3.42 -2.54 -20.31
C GLY A 72 -4.73 -3.30 -20.08
N THR A 73 -5.23 -3.33 -18.85
CA THR A 73 -6.47 -4.01 -18.48
C THR A 73 -7.59 -3.00 -18.27
N ARG A 74 -8.83 -3.47 -18.46
CA ARG A 74 -10.04 -2.66 -18.28
C ARG A 74 -10.13 -2.15 -16.84
N GLU A 75 -9.89 -3.04 -15.88
CA GLU A 75 -9.98 -2.79 -14.45
C GLU A 75 -8.94 -1.76 -13.99
N ALA A 76 -7.73 -1.78 -14.56
CA ALA A 76 -6.69 -0.82 -14.19
C ALA A 76 -7.04 0.61 -14.65
N LEU A 77 -7.60 0.76 -15.85
CA LEU A 77 -8.05 2.04 -16.38
C LEU A 77 -9.30 2.55 -15.64
N GLU A 78 -10.26 1.67 -15.33
CA GLU A 78 -11.45 2.03 -14.54
C GLU A 78 -11.07 2.47 -13.12
N LEU A 79 -10.09 1.81 -12.49
CA LEU A 79 -9.60 2.19 -11.17
C LEU A 79 -8.89 3.55 -11.18
N PHE A 80 -8.15 3.87 -12.24
CA PHE A 80 -7.58 5.20 -12.44
C PHE A 80 -8.69 6.26 -12.56
N LEU A 81 -9.69 6.01 -13.40
CA LEU A 81 -10.84 6.91 -13.60
C LEU A 81 -11.67 7.12 -12.32
N ALA A 82 -11.79 6.09 -11.48
CA ALA A 82 -12.51 6.19 -10.21
C ALA A 82 -11.82 7.14 -9.20
N ARG A 83 -10.51 7.37 -9.35
CA ARG A 83 -9.72 8.25 -8.48
C ARG A 83 -9.52 9.64 -9.05
N HIS A 84 -9.28 9.71 -10.36
CA HIS A 84 -8.79 10.92 -11.06
C HIS A 84 -9.75 11.35 -12.18
N GLY A 85 -11.05 11.06 -12.05
CA GLY A 85 -12.03 11.15 -13.14
C GLY A 85 -12.18 12.52 -13.83
N ASP A 86 -11.78 13.59 -13.15
CA ASP A 86 -11.82 14.97 -13.64
C ASP A 86 -10.45 15.49 -14.13
N ASP A 87 -9.38 14.70 -13.98
CA ASP A 87 -8.05 15.06 -14.46
C ASP A 87 -7.96 15.03 -16.00
N PRO A 88 -7.08 15.85 -16.60
CA PRO A 88 -6.88 15.87 -18.06
C PRO A 88 -6.58 14.49 -18.67
N GLN A 89 -5.99 13.59 -17.89
CA GLN A 89 -5.59 12.24 -18.32
C GLN A 89 -6.75 11.24 -18.34
N SER A 90 -7.88 11.58 -17.71
CA SER A 90 -9.07 10.74 -17.71
C SER A 90 -9.70 10.60 -19.08
N GLU A 91 -9.61 11.62 -19.93
CA GLU A 91 -10.06 11.51 -21.32
C GLU A 91 -9.25 10.48 -22.11
N GLN A 92 -7.93 10.41 -21.88
CA GLN A 92 -7.08 9.41 -22.50
C GLN A 92 -7.38 8.00 -21.97
N ALA A 93 -7.59 7.86 -20.65
CA ALA A 93 -7.97 6.58 -20.05
C ALA A 93 -9.33 6.06 -20.57
N ARG A 94 -10.31 6.95 -20.79
CA ARG A 94 -11.60 6.61 -21.41
C ARG A 94 -11.44 6.12 -22.86
N ALA A 95 -10.58 6.77 -23.63
CA ALA A 95 -10.29 6.36 -25.01
C ALA A 95 -9.64 4.96 -25.06
N GLU A 96 -8.68 4.69 -24.18
CA GLU A 96 -8.06 3.37 -24.07
C GLU A 96 -9.05 2.30 -23.61
N LEU A 97 -9.93 2.62 -22.66
CA LEU A 97 -10.98 1.71 -22.19
C LEU A 97 -11.91 1.30 -23.34
N LYS A 98 -12.30 2.27 -24.19
CA LYS A 98 -13.11 2.03 -25.39
C LYS A 98 -12.39 1.15 -26.41
N ARG A 99 -11.06 1.25 -26.51
CA ARG A 99 -10.24 0.40 -27.38
C ARG A 99 -10.22 -1.06 -26.90
N LEU A 100 -10.14 -1.27 -25.58
CA LEU A 100 -10.16 -2.61 -24.98
C LEU A 100 -11.54 -3.29 -25.04
N SER A 101 -12.63 -2.52 -25.12
CA SER A 101 -14.00 -3.07 -25.22
C SER A 101 -14.41 -3.53 -26.62
N ARG A 102 -13.53 -3.37 -27.61
CA ARG A 102 -13.80 -3.68 -29.02
C ARG A 102 -13.32 -5.08 -29.37
#